data_AF-A0A397TQP8-F1
#
_entry.id   AF-A0A397TQP8-F1
#
_cell.length_a   1.000
_cell.length_b   1.000
_cell.length_c   1.000
_cell.angle_alpha   90.00
_cell.angle_beta   90.00
_cell.angle_gamma   90.00
#
_symmetry.space_group_name_H-M   'P 1'
#
loop_
_entity.id
_entity.type
_entity.pdbx_description
1 polymer ?
#
loop_
_entity_poly.entity_id
_entity_poly.type
_entity_poly.pdbx_seq_one_letter_code
_entity_poly.pdbx_strand_id
1 'polypeptide(L)'
;MSHHAPIIHRSRKAPQEEEDAAKLKFGEDFEDEEFLFISEVSLLLEKIPESQKNNNVYRKTEELVNTFTRFHNDESVRELRKQLHKYELAQLANLVCEEIDEAKSLIPSLAKRSDEEIRAMLDDISALKKYQS
;
A
#
# COMPACT_ATOMS: atom_id res chain seq x y z
N MET A 1 30.40 45.48 23.50
CA MET A 1 29.06 44.88 23.41
C MET A 1 29.22 43.56 22.70
N SER A 2 29.24 42.45 23.44
CA SER A 2 29.55 41.12 22.90
C SER A 2 28.26 40.44 22.46
N HIS A 3 28.09 40.19 21.16
CA HIS A 3 26.96 39.44 20.63
C HIS A 3 27.23 37.94 20.76
N HIS A 4 26.39 37.24 21.52
CA HIS A 4 26.40 35.78 21.62
C HIS A 4 25.44 35.22 20.56
N ALA A 5 25.96 34.36 19.67
CA ALA A 5 25.13 33.68 18.68
C ALA A 5 24.28 32.59 19.35
N PRO A 6 23.02 32.38 18.94
CA PRO A 6 22.17 31.36 19.53
C PRO A 6 22.68 29.96 19.18
N ILE A 7 22.85 29.13 20.20
CA ILE A 7 23.18 27.72 20.07
C ILE A 7 21.94 27.00 19.53
N ILE A 8 21.97 26.64 18.25
CA ILE A 8 20.95 25.79 17.64
C ILE A 8 21.15 24.38 18.17
N HIS A 9 20.35 23.98 19.15
CA HIS A 9 20.22 22.58 19.57
C HIS A 9 19.59 21.80 18.42
N ARG A 10 20.42 21.33 17.49
CA ARG A 10 20.02 20.29 16.53
C ARG A 10 19.80 19.04 17.37
N SER A 11 18.55 18.78 17.76
CA SER A 11 18.19 17.54 18.43
C SER A 11 18.72 16.40 17.56
N ARG A 12 19.71 15.66 18.07
CA ARG A 12 20.20 14.46 17.40
C ARG A 12 19.05 13.46 17.49
N LYS A 13 18.21 13.40 16.46
CA LYS A 13 17.31 12.26 16.24
C LYS A 13 18.23 11.03 16.32
N ALA A 14 17.88 10.07 17.17
CA ALA A 14 18.60 8.80 17.23
C ALA A 14 18.74 8.25 15.79
N PRO A 15 19.79 7.48 15.47
CA PRO A 15 19.89 6.85 14.16
C PRO A 15 18.56 6.15 13.88
N GLN A 16 17.81 6.64 12.88
CA GLN A 16 16.54 6.03 12.51
C GLN A 16 16.89 4.61 12.10
N GLU A 17 16.25 3.64 12.75
CA GLU A 17 16.44 2.24 12.39
C GLU A 17 16.19 2.08 10.89
N GLU A 18 17.06 1.33 10.21
CA GLU A 18 16.93 1.13 8.77
C GLU A 18 15.60 0.41 8.47
N GLU A 19 14.70 1.10 7.76
CA GLU A 19 13.41 0.59 7.29
C GLU A 19 13.60 -0.31 6.06
N ASP A 20 12.88 -1.42 6.00
CA ASP A 20 12.97 -2.42 4.93
C ASP A 20 11.61 -3.11 4.72
N ALA A 21 10.87 -2.67 3.70
CA ALA A 21 9.57 -3.23 3.34
C ALA A 21 9.65 -4.71 2.94
N ALA A 22 10.77 -5.17 2.37
CA ALA A 22 10.98 -6.57 2.02
C ALA A 22 11.10 -7.47 3.27
N LYS A 23 11.33 -6.87 4.44
CA LYS A 23 11.36 -7.55 5.74
C LYS A 23 10.17 -7.18 6.64
N LEU A 24 9.19 -6.44 6.14
CA LEU A 24 8.09 -5.85 6.92
C LEU A 24 8.55 -4.96 8.07
N LYS A 25 9.70 -4.30 7.89
CA LYS A 25 10.24 -3.37 8.87
C LYS A 25 9.89 -1.96 8.43
N PHE A 26 8.76 -1.45 8.92
CA PHE A 26 8.32 -0.08 8.65
C PHE A 26 8.73 0.86 9.78
N GLY A 27 8.71 2.16 9.51
CA GLY A 27 8.88 3.18 10.55
C GLY A 27 7.69 3.22 11.52
N GLU A 28 7.88 3.89 12.66
CA GLU A 28 6.86 4.06 13.72
C GLU A 28 5.53 4.61 13.19
N ASP A 29 5.57 5.43 12.15
CA ASP A 29 4.40 6.03 11.51
C ASP A 29 3.53 5.03 10.72
N PHE A 30 3.98 3.78 10.52
CA PHE A 30 3.34 2.80 9.64
C PHE A 30 3.11 1.42 10.29
N GLU A 31 3.47 1.25 11.57
CA GLU A 31 3.44 -0.06 12.24
C GLU A 31 1.99 -0.58 12.44
N ASP A 32 1.04 0.31 12.69
CA ASP A 32 -0.39 0.02 12.88
C ASP A 32 -1.29 0.56 11.76
N GLU A 33 -0.70 1.01 10.65
CA GLU A 33 -1.45 1.65 9.57
C GLU A 33 -2.06 0.66 8.58
N GLU A 34 -3.16 1.07 7.97
CA GLU A 34 -3.83 0.31 6.93
C GLU A 34 -3.27 0.66 5.55
N PHE A 35 -3.01 -0.37 4.75
CA PHE A 35 -2.51 -0.19 3.38
C PHE A 35 -3.67 -0.14 2.39
N LEU A 36 -3.59 0.79 1.45
CA LEU A 36 -4.54 0.89 0.34
C LEU A 36 -3.99 0.20 -0.90
N PHE A 37 -4.83 -0.56 -1.59
CA PHE A 37 -4.53 -1.02 -2.95
C PHE A 37 -5.00 0.01 -4.00
N ILE A 38 -4.46 -0.06 -5.22
CA ILE A 38 -4.64 0.95 -6.27
C ILE A 38 -6.13 1.23 -6.54
N SER A 39 -6.96 0.19 -6.53
CA SER A 39 -8.40 0.31 -6.73
C SER A 39 -9.12 1.05 -5.60
N GLU A 40 -8.70 0.90 -4.34
CA GLU A 40 -9.24 1.71 -3.24
C GLU A 40 -8.89 3.17 -3.41
N VAL A 41 -7.65 3.44 -3.82
CA VAL A 41 -7.21 4.81 -4.08
C VAL A 41 -8.07 5.42 -5.19
N SER A 42 -8.34 4.70 -6.28
CA SER A 42 -9.24 5.17 -7.34
C SER A 42 -10.61 5.60 -6.80
N LEU A 43 -11.27 4.75 -6.02
CA LEU A 43 -12.59 5.05 -5.44
C LEU A 43 -12.55 6.20 -4.43
N LEU A 44 -11.44 6.37 -3.72
CA LEU A 44 -11.25 7.47 -2.77
C LEU A 44 -11.00 8.80 -3.49
N LEU A 45 -10.21 8.81 -4.56
CA LEU A 45 -9.95 10.02 -5.35
C LEU A 45 -11.23 10.56 -6.01
N GLU A 46 -12.12 9.68 -6.48
CA GLU A 46 -13.44 10.07 -7.01
C GLU A 46 -14.28 10.86 -6.00
N LYS A 47 -14.14 10.55 -4.70
CA LYS A 47 -14.90 11.17 -3.60
C LYS A 47 -14.31 12.52 -3.16
N ILE A 48 -13.10 12.87 -3.61
CA ILE A 48 -12.46 14.16 -3.27
C ILE A 48 -13.20 15.30 -4.01
N PRO A 49 -13.50 16.43 -3.36
CA PRO A 49 -14.14 17.56 -4.03
C PRO A 49 -13.26 18.13 -5.15
N GLU A 50 -13.86 18.52 -6.28
CA GLU A 50 -13.16 19.11 -7.43
C GLU A 50 -12.28 20.32 -7.06
N SER A 51 -12.69 21.11 -6.07
CA SER A 51 -11.91 22.25 -5.57
C SER A 51 -10.54 21.86 -4.99
N GLN A 52 -10.37 20.60 -4.59
CA GLN A 52 -9.13 20.04 -4.02
C GLN A 52 -8.31 19.24 -5.06
N LYS A 53 -8.86 18.99 -6.26
CA LYS A 53 -8.19 18.26 -7.36
C LYS A 53 -7.27 19.15 -8.21
N ASN A 54 -6.70 20.19 -7.61
CA ASN A 54 -6.00 21.26 -8.32
C ASN A 54 -4.48 21.19 -8.22
N ASN A 55 -3.92 20.13 -7.64
CA ASN A 55 -2.48 19.99 -7.46
C ASN A 55 -1.89 18.91 -8.38
N ASN A 56 -0.59 19.07 -8.69
CA ASN A 56 0.12 18.18 -9.62
C ASN A 56 0.28 16.75 -9.08
N VAL A 57 0.29 16.56 -7.76
CA VAL A 57 0.39 15.23 -7.14
C VAL A 57 -0.90 14.46 -7.39
N TYR A 58 -2.05 15.08 -7.09
CA TYR A 58 -3.37 14.52 -7.33
C TYR A 58 -3.53 14.09 -8.78
N ARG A 59 -3.23 14.96 -9.75
CA ARG A 59 -3.37 14.62 -11.19
C ARG A 59 -2.52 13.43 -11.61
N LYS A 60 -1.27 13.37 -11.16
CA LYS A 60 -0.37 12.24 -11.46
C LYS A 60 -0.83 10.95 -10.77
N THR A 61 -1.33 11.05 -9.54
CA THR A 61 -1.90 9.90 -8.83
C THR A 61 -3.18 9.42 -9.51
N GLU A 62 -4.06 10.32 -9.94
CA GLU A 62 -5.28 10.02 -10.69
C GLU A 62 -4.96 9.31 -12.01
N GLU A 63 -3.99 9.81 -12.78
CA GLU A 63 -3.50 9.14 -14.00
C GLU A 63 -2.95 7.74 -13.73
N LEU A 64 -2.16 7.58 -12.66
CA LEU A 64 -1.61 6.29 -12.24
C LEU A 64 -2.74 5.31 -11.89
N VAL A 65 -3.68 5.71 -11.02
CA VAL A 65 -4.75 4.79 -10.60
C VAL A 65 -5.67 4.48 -11.76
N ASN A 66 -6.02 5.42 -12.63
CA ASN A 66 -6.86 5.15 -13.80
C ASN A 66 -6.21 4.16 -14.77
N THR A 67 -4.88 4.15 -14.86
CA THR A 67 -4.14 3.21 -15.72
C THR A 67 -4.07 1.79 -15.13
N PHE A 68 -3.91 1.69 -13.81
CA PHE A 68 -3.60 0.44 -13.12
C PHE A 68 -4.73 -0.14 -12.28
N THR A 69 -5.87 0.55 -12.15
CA THR A 69 -7.05 0.04 -11.46
C THR A 69 -7.51 -1.26 -12.12
N ARG A 70 -7.67 -2.30 -11.29
CA ARG A 70 -8.11 -3.62 -11.72
C ARG A 70 -9.51 -3.94 -11.20
N PHE A 71 -9.83 -3.41 -10.02
CA PHE A 71 -11.13 -3.54 -9.38
C PHE A 71 -11.86 -2.20 -9.41
N HIS A 72 -13.08 -2.16 -9.96
CA HIS A 72 -13.90 -0.97 -10.14
C HIS A 72 -15.19 -1.01 -9.30
N ASN A 73 -15.54 -2.16 -8.70
CA ASN A 73 -16.72 -2.31 -7.85
C ASN A 73 -16.43 -2.00 -6.36
N ASP A 74 -17.11 -0.99 -5.79
CA ASP A 74 -17.01 -0.53 -4.39
C ASP A 74 -17.35 -1.65 -3.37
N GLU A 75 -18.24 -2.59 -3.72
CA GLU A 75 -18.61 -3.71 -2.84
C GLU A 75 -17.49 -4.76 -2.75
N SER A 76 -16.94 -5.17 -3.90
CA SER A 76 -15.82 -6.12 -3.93
C SER A 76 -14.57 -5.57 -3.26
N VAL A 77 -14.31 -4.26 -3.42
CA VAL A 77 -13.18 -3.58 -2.78
C VAL A 77 -13.33 -3.58 -1.25
N ARG A 78 -14.55 -3.34 -0.73
CA ARG A 78 -14.81 -3.40 0.72
C ARG A 78 -14.78 -4.82 1.28
N GLU A 79 -15.23 -5.82 0.51
CA GLU A 79 -15.12 -7.23 0.91
C GLU A 79 -13.67 -7.70 0.95
N LEU A 80 -12.85 -7.28 -0.02
CA LEU A 80 -11.40 -7.51 0.00
C LEU A 80 -10.84 -7.01 1.34
N ARG A 81 -11.09 -5.75 1.72
CA ARG A 81 -10.57 -5.15 2.96
C ARG A 81 -10.94 -5.92 4.25
N LYS A 82 -12.15 -6.48 4.34
CA LYS A 82 -12.60 -7.21 5.55
C LYS A 82 -11.84 -8.52 5.80
N GLN A 83 -11.30 -9.11 4.75
CA GLN A 83 -10.60 -10.39 4.85
C GLN A 83 -9.10 -10.19 5.13
N LEU A 84 -8.59 -8.94 5.10
CA LEU A 84 -7.24 -8.69 4.63
C LEU A 84 -6.63 -7.38 5.19
N HIS A 85 -5.82 -7.49 6.24
CA HIS A 85 -5.04 -6.37 6.80
C HIS A 85 -3.57 -6.74 6.93
N LYS A 86 -2.77 -6.68 5.84
CA LYS A 86 -1.28 -6.71 5.82
C LYS A 86 -0.76 -6.12 4.51
N TYR A 87 0.35 -5.36 4.55
CA TYR A 87 1.08 -4.81 3.39
C TYR A 87 1.22 -5.81 2.21
N GLU A 88 1.57 -7.05 2.54
CA GLU A 88 1.89 -8.10 1.55
C GLU A 88 0.73 -8.39 0.62
N LEU A 89 -0.49 -8.27 1.12
CA LEU A 89 -1.64 -8.56 0.31
C LEU A 89 -2.10 -7.35 -0.51
N ALA A 90 -1.94 -6.12 -0.01
CA ALA A 90 -2.05 -4.96 -0.89
C ALA A 90 -1.08 -5.08 -2.08
N GLN A 91 0.12 -5.62 -1.86
CA GLN A 91 1.06 -5.93 -2.95
C GLN A 91 0.54 -7.04 -3.88
N LEU A 92 0.05 -8.18 -3.34
CA LEU A 92 -0.51 -9.26 -4.16
C LEU A 92 -1.65 -8.77 -5.07
N ALA A 93 -2.57 -7.96 -4.54
CA ALA A 93 -3.69 -7.41 -5.29
C ALA A 93 -3.26 -6.40 -6.36
N ASN A 94 -2.27 -5.56 -6.07
CA ASN A 94 -1.73 -4.57 -7.01
C ASN A 94 -0.95 -5.23 -8.15
N LEU A 95 -0.15 -6.25 -7.84
CA LEU A 95 0.70 -6.95 -8.79
C LEU A 95 -0.07 -8.02 -9.58
N VAL A 96 -1.25 -8.41 -9.10
CA VAL A 96 -2.11 -9.44 -9.72
C VAL A 96 -1.35 -10.76 -9.85
N CYS A 97 -0.63 -11.14 -8.80
CA CYS A 97 0.07 -12.42 -8.78
C CYS A 97 -0.94 -13.56 -8.94
N GLU A 98 -0.59 -14.58 -9.70
CA GLU A 98 -1.43 -15.77 -9.88
C GLU A 98 -0.77 -17.02 -9.30
N GLU A 99 0.57 -17.04 -9.26
CA GLU A 99 1.37 -18.17 -8.82
C GLU A 99 2.16 -17.86 -7.53
N ILE A 100 2.41 -18.89 -6.72
CA ILE A 100 3.14 -18.74 -5.44
C ILE A 100 4.59 -18.31 -5.67
N ASP A 101 5.25 -18.87 -6.67
CA ASP A 101 6.65 -18.54 -7.00
C ASP A 101 6.80 -17.09 -7.45
N GLU A 102 5.82 -16.58 -8.21
CA GLU A 102 5.74 -15.18 -8.60
C GLU A 102 5.56 -14.28 -7.37
N ALA A 103 4.60 -14.62 -6.50
CA ALA A 103 4.31 -13.88 -5.27
C ALA A 103 5.55 -13.76 -4.37
N LYS A 104 6.27 -14.86 -4.12
CA LYS A 104 7.49 -14.85 -3.30
C LYS A 104 8.65 -14.10 -3.97
N SER A 105 8.74 -14.14 -5.29
CA SER A 105 9.78 -13.44 -6.04
C SER A 105 9.57 -11.92 -6.02
N LEU A 106 8.34 -11.46 -6.16
CA LEU A 106 8.00 -10.03 -6.19
C LEU A 106 7.84 -9.42 -4.78
N ILE A 107 7.45 -10.24 -3.80
CA ILE A 107 7.17 -9.79 -2.42
C ILE A 107 8.01 -10.67 -1.46
N PRO A 108 9.29 -10.31 -1.24
CA PRO A 108 10.23 -11.19 -0.52
C PRO A 108 9.84 -11.52 0.92
N SER A 109 9.01 -10.69 1.55
CA SER A 109 8.50 -10.95 2.90
C SER A 109 7.62 -12.21 2.97
N LEU A 110 6.98 -12.59 1.86
CA LEU A 110 6.18 -13.81 1.74
C LEU A 110 7.02 -15.09 1.80
N ALA A 111 8.33 -15.00 1.62
CA ALA A 111 9.21 -16.19 1.68
C ALA A 111 9.15 -16.92 3.04
N LYS A 112 8.70 -16.23 4.10
CA LYS A 112 8.53 -16.79 5.45
C LYS A 112 7.15 -17.44 5.68
N ARG A 113 6.19 -17.27 4.77
CA ARG A 113 4.84 -17.84 4.86
C ARG A 113 4.77 -19.20 4.18
N SER A 114 3.77 -19.99 4.56
CA SER A 114 3.53 -21.28 3.90
C SER A 114 2.90 -21.10 2.52
N ASP A 115 3.11 -22.08 1.65
CA ASP A 115 2.55 -22.08 0.30
C ASP A 115 1.02 -22.13 0.34
N GLU A 116 0.45 -22.84 1.33
CA GLU A 116 -0.99 -22.92 1.55
C GLU A 116 -1.58 -21.57 1.96
N GLU A 117 -0.90 -20.81 2.83
CA GLU A 117 -1.32 -19.46 3.21
C GLU A 117 -1.31 -18.52 2.02
N ILE A 118 -0.25 -18.58 1.20
CA ILE A 118 -0.14 -17.76 -0.01
C ILE A 118 -1.21 -18.16 -1.02
N ARG A 119 -1.44 -19.46 -1.21
CA ARG A 119 -2.47 -19.96 -2.13
C ARG A 119 -3.85 -19.47 -1.74
N ALA A 120 -4.20 -19.51 -0.45
CA ALA A 120 -5.46 -18.99 0.06
C ALA A 120 -5.63 -17.49 -0.25
N MET A 121 -4.60 -16.68 0.02
CA MET A 121 -4.62 -15.24 -0.28
C MET A 121 -4.80 -14.96 -1.78
N LEU A 122 -4.13 -15.73 -2.64
CA LEU A 122 -4.27 -15.62 -4.11
C LEU A 122 -5.67 -16.03 -4.59
N ASP A 123 -6.25 -17.08 -4.01
CA ASP A 123 -7.61 -17.53 -4.32
C ASP A 123 -8.66 -16.50 -3.92
N ASP A 124 -8.51 -15.85 -2.76
CA ASP A 124 -9.40 -14.78 -2.30
C ASP A 124 -9.38 -13.58 -3.28
N ILE A 125 -8.18 -13.15 -3.70
CA ILE A 125 -8.01 -12.08 -4.70
C ILE A 125 -8.63 -12.48 -6.05
N SER A 126 -8.42 -13.73 -6.49
CA SER A 126 -8.95 -14.25 -7.76
C SER A 126 -10.47 -14.34 -7.76
N ALA A 127 -11.08 -14.78 -6.66
CA ALA A 127 -12.53 -14.81 -6.50
C ALA A 127 -13.13 -13.41 -6.71
N LEU A 128 -12.54 -12.39 -6.09
CA LEU A 128 -13.01 -11.01 -6.19
C LEU A 128 -12.86 -10.41 -7.59
N LYS A 129 -11.84 -10.81 -8.36
CA LYS A 129 -11.68 -10.45 -9.77
C LYS A 129 -12.82 -11.01 -10.64
N LYS A 130 -13.24 -12.24 -10.40
CA LYS A 130 -14.31 -12.92 -11.18
C LYS A 130 -15.68 -12.25 -11.00
N TYR A 131 -15.96 -11.68 -9.84
CA TYR A 131 -17.22 -10.93 -9.60
C TYR A 131 -17.29 -9.58 -10.33
N GLN A 132 -16.23 -9.17 -11.02
CA GLN A 132 -16.18 -7.91 -11.78
C GLN A 132 -16.16 -8.10 -13.30
N SER A 133 -16.18 -9.35 -13.78
CA SER A 133 -16.26 -9.68 -15.21
C SER A 133 -17.69 -9.76 -15.70
#